data_AF-A0A4V1UZY8-F1
#
_entry.id   AF-A0A4V1UZY8-F1
#
_cell.length_a   1.000
_cell.length_b   1.000
_cell.length_c   1.000
_cell.angle_alpha   90.00
_cell.angle_beta   90.00
_cell.angle_gamma   90.00
#
_symmetry.space_group_name_H-M   'P 1'
#
loop_
_entity.id
_entity.type
_entity.pdbx_description
1 polymer ?
#
loop_
_entity_poly.entity_id
_entity_poly.type
_entity_poly.pdbx_seq_one_letter_code
_entity_poly.pdbx_strand_id
1 'polypeptide(L)'
;MSWGKIRGAPRRLPADEHDLFDSSIDVAARTAWLLRVSRMASPWGARTADSFVHRLAEVGYRIKHGSQVSHWESGRFTAPLALVAAYERALSLAPAELLGAVASMQQTYRVTVAEPIPDNRDQLFTQISMLNEAIAEGTANGHDWLTLVILTTDPRITPPPRGTARLMAHGLTTEMLRSGHFDYSSRWAALSILLGDSLYQELAEQEIVAVAQQPGAPLARNAWDALSQSTRKGVAATLIEQFVSGDDERVLGISFGLATMIGRRQLGAQDVEALQDRLRVMAREGSPQDRDIAYSLAGRLGGRTMAAVGHPPPAQWSQRGFVERPPHYDDYLAAVREASGLNDDPIIDRLLQEALSNLWLEKRQLAQELIGASPYRDAVARTAIHVATTSAVSQARRSASNLLRQMTPDDPSLLRRLLFATDPKVVSDGLIAIGRGGALDPAALAPFLDDPTTRQDALMAAGMLGHTGVAATDEEQVAADWWARGGGRRTTPGTPVGG
;
A
#
# COMPACT_ATOMS: atom_id res chain seq x y z
N MET A 1 24.92 13.12 2.38
CA MET A 1 25.03 14.12 1.29
C MET A 1 23.74 14.92 1.30
N SER A 2 23.78 16.25 1.46
CA SER A 2 22.58 17.09 1.40
C SER A 2 21.97 17.05 0.00
N TRP A 3 20.64 16.96 -0.11
CA TRP A 3 19.96 16.94 -1.40
C TRP A 3 20.24 18.21 -2.22
N GLY A 4 20.27 18.08 -3.55
CA GLY A 4 20.58 19.20 -4.43
C GLY A 4 19.52 20.29 -4.36
N LYS A 5 19.93 21.56 -4.25
CA LYS A 5 19.02 22.69 -4.48
C LYS A 5 18.64 22.73 -5.97
N ILE A 6 17.39 22.44 -6.30
CA ILE A 6 16.93 22.49 -7.70
C ILE A 6 17.01 23.91 -8.24
N ARG A 7 17.70 24.08 -9.37
CA ARG A 7 17.70 25.31 -10.16
C ARG A 7 16.46 25.36 -11.06
N GLY A 8 15.58 26.33 -10.84
CA GLY A 8 14.38 26.54 -11.64
C GLY A 8 13.10 25.84 -11.14
N ALA A 9 13.11 25.25 -9.93
CA ALA A 9 11.90 24.73 -9.28
C ALA A 9 11.22 25.79 -8.40
N PRO A 10 9.93 25.60 -8.02
CA PRO A 10 9.25 26.47 -7.06
C PRO A 10 10.05 26.56 -5.75
N ARG A 11 10.10 27.73 -5.11
CA ARG A 11 10.95 27.92 -3.91
C ARG A 11 10.51 27.08 -2.70
N ARG A 12 9.23 26.73 -2.60
CA ARG A 12 8.65 25.95 -1.50
C ARG A 12 8.25 24.57 -2.00
N LEU A 13 8.38 23.55 -1.15
CA LEU A 13 7.80 22.24 -1.42
C LEU A 13 6.27 22.32 -1.44
N PRO A 14 5.58 21.43 -2.18
CA PRO A 14 4.12 21.29 -2.09
C PRO A 14 3.69 21.03 -0.64
N ALA A 15 2.46 21.40 -0.31
CA ALA A 15 1.84 21.16 0.99
C ALA A 15 0.42 20.62 0.76
N ASP A 16 -0.05 19.76 1.67
CA ASP A 16 -1.42 19.28 1.69
C ASP A 16 -2.21 20.21 2.61
N GLU A 17 -3.11 20.99 2.04
CA GLU A 17 -3.86 22.03 2.78
C GLU A 17 -5.03 21.44 3.60
N HIS A 18 -5.33 20.15 3.49
CA HIS A 18 -6.38 19.50 4.27
C HIS A 18 -5.99 19.30 5.74
N ASP A 19 -6.97 19.43 6.64
CA ASP A 19 -6.75 19.18 8.07
C ASP A 19 -6.41 17.70 8.29
N LEU A 20 -5.70 17.40 9.38
CA LEU A 20 -5.31 16.05 9.79
C LEU A 20 -6.50 15.12 9.91
N PHE A 21 -7.63 15.67 10.34
CA PHE A 21 -8.87 14.97 10.60
C PHE A 21 -9.84 14.95 9.42
N ASP A 22 -9.53 15.63 8.30
CA ASP A 22 -10.37 15.58 7.11
C ASP A 22 -10.38 14.18 6.50
N SER A 23 -11.48 13.76 5.88
CA SER A 23 -11.53 12.44 5.24
C SER A 23 -10.87 12.42 3.85
N SER A 24 -10.44 13.59 3.34
CA SER A 24 -9.77 13.78 2.05
C SER A 24 -8.30 14.19 2.24
N ILE A 25 -7.56 14.12 1.14
CA ILE A 25 -6.17 14.57 1.03
C ILE A 25 -5.98 15.31 -0.30
N ASP A 26 -4.94 16.13 -0.40
CA ASP A 26 -4.51 16.70 -1.69
C ASP A 26 -3.61 15.71 -2.44
N VAL A 27 -4.24 14.90 -3.29
CA VAL A 27 -3.56 13.91 -4.14
C VAL A 27 -2.55 14.58 -5.08
N ALA A 28 -2.87 15.76 -5.63
CA ALA A 28 -1.98 16.45 -6.56
C ALA A 28 -0.74 16.97 -5.84
N ALA A 29 -0.88 17.55 -4.65
CA ALA A 29 0.24 18.02 -3.84
C ALA A 29 1.14 16.86 -3.38
N ARG A 30 0.58 15.73 -2.94
CA ARG A 30 1.36 14.56 -2.52
C ARG A 30 2.09 13.89 -3.67
N THR A 31 1.46 13.76 -4.84
CA THR A 31 2.14 13.27 -6.05
C THR A 31 3.26 14.22 -6.44
N ALA A 32 3.00 15.53 -6.45
CA ALA A 32 4.01 16.55 -6.76
C ALA A 32 5.20 16.51 -5.81
N TRP A 33 4.94 16.37 -4.51
CA TRP A 33 5.96 16.21 -3.49
C TRP A 33 6.83 15.01 -3.80
N LEU A 34 6.23 13.83 -4.01
CA LEU A 34 6.96 12.59 -4.25
C LEU A 34 7.87 12.70 -5.48
N LEU A 35 7.32 13.18 -6.62
CA LEU A 35 8.11 13.39 -7.84
C LEU A 35 9.30 14.34 -7.60
N ARG A 36 9.04 15.41 -6.84
CA ARG A 36 10.02 16.46 -6.58
C ARG A 36 11.12 15.99 -5.64
N VAL A 37 10.80 15.38 -4.50
CA VAL A 37 11.82 14.91 -3.54
C VAL A 37 12.67 13.79 -4.16
N SER A 38 12.06 12.91 -4.94
CA SER A 38 12.79 11.88 -5.71
C SER A 38 13.75 12.50 -6.72
N ARG A 39 13.34 13.56 -7.45
CA ARG A 39 14.28 14.28 -8.31
C ARG A 39 15.38 14.99 -7.51
N MET A 40 15.05 15.63 -6.38
CA MET A 40 16.02 16.34 -5.51
C MET A 40 17.12 15.41 -4.96
N ALA A 41 16.75 14.20 -4.57
CA ALA A 41 17.67 13.18 -4.06
C ALA A 41 18.51 12.51 -5.17
N SER A 42 18.13 12.70 -6.44
CA SER A 42 18.84 12.12 -7.59
C SER A 42 19.95 13.05 -8.13
N PRO A 43 20.82 12.54 -9.02
CA PRO A 43 21.77 13.36 -9.78
C PRO A 43 21.13 14.47 -10.63
N TRP A 44 19.83 14.39 -10.90
CA TRP A 44 19.05 15.37 -11.67
C TRP A 44 18.54 16.53 -10.80
N GLY A 45 18.61 16.42 -9.47
CA GLY A 45 18.16 17.45 -8.55
C GLY A 45 18.90 18.78 -8.73
N ALA A 46 20.19 18.77 -9.03
CA ALA A 46 20.96 19.99 -9.26
C ALA A 46 20.85 20.56 -10.69
N ARG A 47 20.17 19.85 -11.62
CA ARG A 47 20.06 20.20 -13.04
C ARG A 47 18.84 21.09 -13.30
N THR A 48 18.83 21.77 -14.44
CA THR A 48 17.69 22.63 -14.84
C THR A 48 16.47 21.80 -15.23
N ALA A 49 15.29 22.40 -15.21
CA ALA A 49 14.07 21.76 -15.71
C ALA A 49 14.21 21.34 -17.18
N ASP A 50 14.84 22.15 -18.04
CA ASP A 50 15.03 21.82 -19.46
C ASP A 50 15.97 20.62 -19.65
N SER A 51 17.04 20.52 -18.86
CA SER A 51 17.88 19.31 -18.85
C SER A 51 17.09 18.07 -18.47
N PHE A 52 16.14 18.20 -17.53
CA PHE A 52 15.29 17.08 -17.13
C PHE A 52 14.21 16.74 -18.16
N VAL A 53 13.70 17.74 -18.91
CA VAL A 53 12.83 17.52 -20.08
C VAL A 53 13.54 16.64 -21.11
N HIS A 54 14.81 16.91 -21.40
CA HIS A 54 15.60 16.06 -22.30
C HIS A 54 15.73 14.63 -21.76
N ARG A 55 15.98 14.48 -20.45
CA ARG A 55 16.03 13.16 -19.81
C ARG A 55 14.71 12.41 -19.91
N LEU A 56 13.56 13.07 -19.71
CA LEU A 56 12.25 12.46 -19.89
C LEU A 56 12.04 12.01 -21.34
N ALA A 57 12.51 12.79 -22.32
CA ALA A 57 12.44 12.42 -23.73
C ALA A 57 13.30 11.19 -24.07
N GLU A 58 14.49 11.05 -23.45
CA GLU A 58 15.35 9.86 -23.61
C GLU A 58 14.66 8.56 -23.15
N VAL A 59 13.80 8.64 -22.13
CA VAL A 59 13.03 7.49 -21.62
C VAL A 59 11.61 7.37 -22.23
N GLY A 60 11.40 8.06 -23.35
CA GLY A 60 10.20 7.94 -24.18
C GLY A 60 9.05 8.87 -23.82
N TYR A 61 9.20 9.79 -22.86
CA TYR A 61 8.14 10.72 -22.46
C TYR A 61 8.43 12.15 -22.93
N ARG A 62 7.82 12.54 -24.05
CA ARG A 62 8.10 13.82 -24.70
C ARG A 62 7.21 14.94 -24.14
N ILE A 63 7.85 15.97 -23.60
CA ILE A 63 7.20 17.21 -23.16
C ILE A 63 7.88 18.41 -23.83
N LYS A 64 7.14 19.52 -24.00
CA LYS A 64 7.59 20.64 -24.83
C LYS A 64 8.46 21.63 -24.07
N HIS A 65 8.16 21.87 -22.79
CA HIS A 65 8.79 22.95 -22.01
C HIS A 65 9.00 22.57 -20.54
N GLY A 66 10.08 23.07 -19.92
CA GLY A 66 10.37 22.89 -18.50
C GLY A 66 9.31 23.45 -17.55
N SER A 67 8.46 24.38 -18.01
CA SER A 67 7.31 24.88 -17.24
C SER A 67 6.29 23.77 -16.93
N GLN A 68 6.18 22.74 -17.77
CA GLN A 68 5.31 21.59 -17.50
C GLN A 68 5.81 20.79 -16.30
N VAL A 69 7.13 20.54 -16.23
CA VAL A 69 7.79 19.93 -15.06
C VAL A 69 7.48 20.74 -13.80
N SER A 70 7.62 22.06 -13.86
CA SER A 70 7.30 22.92 -12.71
C SER A 70 5.84 22.84 -12.27
N HIS A 71 4.88 22.65 -13.18
CA HIS A 71 3.48 22.53 -12.80
C HIS A 71 3.16 21.20 -12.10
N TRP A 72 3.78 20.10 -12.55
CA TRP A 72 3.64 18.81 -11.88
C TRP A 72 4.34 18.79 -10.53
N GLU A 73 5.56 19.33 -10.43
CA GLU A 73 6.32 19.39 -9.17
C GLU A 73 5.79 20.44 -8.17
N SER A 74 4.85 21.29 -8.59
CA SER A 74 4.15 22.22 -7.69
C SER A 74 2.75 21.75 -7.28
N GLY A 75 2.26 20.64 -7.83
CA GLY A 75 0.89 20.16 -7.60
C GLY A 75 -0.18 20.96 -8.32
N ARG A 76 0.18 21.83 -9.27
CA ARG A 76 -0.80 22.62 -10.03
C ARG A 76 -1.68 21.74 -10.92
N PHE A 77 -1.12 20.63 -11.39
CA PHE A 77 -1.83 19.61 -12.16
C PHE A 77 -1.54 18.24 -11.57
N THR A 78 -2.57 17.40 -11.49
CA THR A 78 -2.39 15.98 -11.18
C THR A 78 -1.60 15.31 -12.30
N ALA A 79 -0.52 14.61 -11.94
CA ALA A 79 0.30 13.89 -12.89
C ALA A 79 -0.41 12.62 -13.39
N PRO A 80 -0.41 12.34 -14.70
CA PRO A 80 -0.84 11.03 -15.22
C PRO A 80 0.17 9.96 -14.80
N LEU A 81 -0.29 8.72 -14.63
CA LEU A 81 0.53 7.58 -14.23
C LEU A 81 1.64 7.31 -15.25
N ALA A 82 1.39 7.52 -16.54
CA ALA A 82 2.44 7.44 -17.56
C ALA A 82 3.61 8.42 -17.33
N LEU A 83 3.35 9.61 -16.77
CA LEU A 83 4.42 10.54 -16.38
C LEU A 83 5.19 10.02 -15.17
N VAL A 84 4.49 9.47 -14.17
CA VAL A 84 5.12 8.91 -12.96
C VAL A 84 6.05 7.76 -13.33
N ALA A 85 5.61 6.85 -14.18
CA ALA A 85 6.43 5.77 -14.73
C ALA A 85 7.65 6.30 -15.53
N ALA A 86 7.50 7.42 -16.23
CA ALA A 86 8.62 8.07 -16.91
C ALA A 86 9.62 8.69 -15.92
N TYR A 87 9.16 9.24 -14.79
CA TYR A 87 10.04 9.71 -13.72
C TYR A 87 10.88 8.57 -13.14
N GLU A 88 10.28 7.41 -12.86
CA GLU A 88 11.03 6.23 -12.37
C GLU A 88 12.18 5.87 -13.30
N ARG A 89 11.90 5.74 -14.60
CA ARG A 89 12.92 5.44 -15.62
C ARG A 89 13.97 6.56 -15.74
N ALA A 90 13.53 7.82 -15.72
CA ALA A 90 14.43 8.97 -15.82
C ALA A 90 15.41 9.04 -14.65
N LEU A 91 14.95 8.68 -13.45
CA LEU A 91 15.70 8.69 -12.20
C LEU A 91 16.40 7.37 -11.88
N SER A 92 16.22 6.34 -12.71
CA SER A 92 16.73 4.97 -12.51
C SER A 92 16.25 4.33 -11.20
N LEU A 93 15.00 4.58 -10.84
CA LEU A 93 14.32 3.95 -9.69
C LEU A 93 13.82 2.55 -10.04
N ALA A 94 13.48 1.76 -9.02
CA ALA A 94 12.88 0.47 -9.25
C ALA A 94 11.50 0.64 -9.93
N PRO A 95 11.11 -0.25 -10.86
CA PRO A 95 9.78 -0.18 -11.44
C PRO A 95 8.70 -0.25 -10.36
N ALA A 96 7.64 0.55 -10.54
CA ALA A 96 6.53 0.68 -9.61
C ALA A 96 6.83 1.37 -8.27
N GLU A 97 8.07 1.79 -7.99
CA GLU A 97 8.45 2.50 -6.77
C GLU A 97 7.59 3.75 -6.52
N LEU A 98 7.53 4.67 -7.47
CA LEU A 98 6.69 5.88 -7.41
C LEU A 98 5.28 5.59 -7.93
N LEU A 99 5.18 4.85 -9.04
CA LEU A 99 3.95 4.58 -9.77
C LEU A 99 2.96 3.80 -8.90
N GLY A 100 3.42 2.79 -8.16
CA GLY A 100 2.57 2.01 -7.27
C GLY A 100 1.93 2.87 -6.19
N ALA A 101 2.72 3.70 -5.50
CA ALA A 101 2.22 4.58 -4.45
C ALA A 101 1.26 5.65 -5.00
N VAL A 102 1.58 6.27 -6.15
CA VAL A 102 0.70 7.27 -6.77
C VAL A 102 -0.59 6.65 -7.30
N ALA A 103 -0.51 5.50 -7.97
CA ALA A 103 -1.69 4.80 -8.48
C ALA A 103 -2.60 4.35 -7.33
N SER A 104 -2.03 3.76 -6.27
CA SER A 104 -2.76 3.38 -5.06
C SER A 104 -3.48 4.58 -4.44
N MET A 105 -2.82 5.72 -4.32
CA MET A 105 -3.43 6.96 -3.82
C MET A 105 -4.54 7.49 -4.73
N GLN A 106 -4.33 7.52 -6.06
CA GLN A 106 -5.34 7.98 -7.02
C GLN A 106 -6.59 7.10 -6.99
N GLN A 107 -6.43 5.78 -6.95
CA GLN A 107 -7.54 4.84 -6.80
C GLN A 107 -8.22 5.01 -5.44
N THR A 108 -7.43 5.20 -4.37
CA THR A 108 -7.97 5.35 -3.03
C THR A 108 -8.87 6.59 -2.89
N TYR A 109 -8.57 7.68 -3.60
CA TYR A 109 -9.36 8.91 -3.53
C TYR A 109 -10.18 9.18 -4.80
N ARG A 110 -10.32 8.18 -5.69
CA ARG A 110 -11.08 8.26 -6.94
C ARG A 110 -10.71 9.45 -7.81
N VAL A 111 -9.41 9.73 -7.91
CA VAL A 111 -8.88 10.77 -8.78
C VAL A 111 -8.65 10.18 -10.16
N THR A 112 -9.45 10.61 -11.13
CA THR A 112 -9.30 10.20 -12.53
C THR A 112 -8.42 11.20 -13.27
N VAL A 113 -7.32 10.70 -13.84
CA VAL A 113 -6.45 11.46 -14.74
C VAL A 113 -6.45 10.78 -16.10
N ALA A 114 -6.52 11.56 -17.18
CA ALA A 114 -6.47 11.00 -18.52
C ALA A 114 -5.07 10.44 -18.81
N GLU A 115 -5.00 9.15 -19.12
CA GLU A 115 -3.77 8.48 -19.51
C GLU A 115 -3.50 8.63 -21.01
N PRO A 116 -2.24 8.85 -21.44
CA PRO A 116 -1.88 8.81 -22.84
C PRO A 116 -1.94 7.37 -23.34
N ILE A 117 -2.87 7.08 -24.24
CA ILE A 117 -3.06 5.76 -24.83
C ILE A 117 -2.68 5.84 -26.32
N PRO A 118 -2.00 4.83 -26.88
CA PRO A 118 -1.65 4.83 -28.29
C PRO A 118 -2.88 5.00 -29.19
N ASP A 119 -2.83 5.97 -30.11
CA ASP A 119 -3.91 6.20 -31.09
C ASP A 119 -3.93 5.14 -32.20
N ASN A 120 -2.82 4.41 -32.38
CA ASN A 120 -2.68 3.39 -33.41
C ASN A 120 -3.08 2.00 -32.87
N ARG A 121 -4.07 1.38 -33.51
CA ARG A 121 -4.58 0.04 -33.19
C ARG A 121 -3.50 -1.05 -33.25
N ASP A 122 -2.54 -0.97 -34.18
CA ASP A 122 -1.48 -1.96 -34.30
C ASP A 122 -0.51 -1.86 -33.12
N GLN A 123 -0.13 -0.64 -32.72
CA GLN A 123 0.75 -0.42 -31.57
C GLN A 123 0.11 -0.91 -30.27
N LEU A 124 -1.18 -0.64 -30.12
CA LEU A 124 -1.99 -1.08 -29.00
C LEU A 124 -2.11 -2.61 -28.93
N PHE A 125 -2.35 -3.27 -30.06
CA PHE A 125 -2.36 -4.74 -30.14
C PHE A 125 -1.00 -5.31 -29.74
N THR A 126 0.10 -4.80 -30.32
CA THR A 126 1.45 -5.22 -29.96
C THR A 126 1.73 -5.05 -28.46
N GLN A 127 1.36 -3.90 -27.88
CA GLN A 127 1.59 -3.63 -26.48
C GLN A 127 0.79 -4.57 -25.57
N ILE A 128 -0.49 -4.80 -25.85
CA ILE A 128 -1.33 -5.73 -25.08
C ILE A 128 -0.81 -7.17 -25.22
N SER A 129 -0.39 -7.59 -26.42
CA SER A 129 0.21 -8.90 -26.64
C SER A 129 1.48 -9.11 -25.81
N MET A 130 2.41 -8.15 -25.84
CA MET A 130 3.64 -8.22 -25.04
C MET A 130 3.35 -8.31 -23.53
N LEU A 131 2.37 -7.55 -23.03
CA LEU A 131 1.98 -7.59 -21.62
C LEU A 131 1.35 -8.95 -21.24
N ASN A 132 0.49 -9.50 -22.10
CA ASN A 132 -0.10 -10.82 -21.88
C ASN A 132 0.95 -11.94 -21.91
N GLU A 133 1.92 -11.87 -22.82
CA GLU A 133 3.05 -12.80 -22.88
C GLU A 133 3.87 -12.73 -21.59
N ALA A 134 4.24 -11.53 -21.12
CA ALA A 134 4.97 -11.35 -19.88
C ALA A 134 4.22 -11.90 -18.65
N ILE A 135 2.89 -11.75 -18.60
CA ILE A 135 2.05 -12.31 -17.54
C ILE A 135 2.01 -13.84 -17.62
N ALA A 136 1.81 -14.39 -18.82
CA ALA A 136 1.77 -15.84 -19.04
C ALA A 136 3.11 -16.51 -18.67
N GLU A 137 4.23 -15.84 -18.94
CA GLU A 137 5.58 -16.28 -18.60
C GLU A 137 5.93 -16.02 -17.11
N GLY A 138 5.11 -15.27 -16.40
CA GLY A 138 5.36 -14.89 -15.00
C GLY A 138 6.53 -13.92 -14.83
N THR A 139 6.87 -13.15 -15.87
CA THR A 139 7.91 -12.12 -15.88
C THR A 139 7.37 -10.70 -15.67
N ALA A 140 6.04 -10.53 -15.74
CA ALA A 140 5.36 -9.27 -15.51
C ALA A 140 5.57 -8.73 -14.08
N ASN A 141 5.93 -7.46 -13.98
CA ASN A 141 5.96 -6.70 -12.74
C ASN A 141 4.62 -5.97 -12.50
N GLY A 142 4.50 -5.24 -11.39
CA GLY A 142 3.27 -4.52 -11.09
C GLY A 142 2.94 -3.35 -12.04
N HIS A 143 3.94 -2.74 -12.68
CA HIS A 143 3.72 -1.73 -13.73
C HIS A 143 3.14 -2.37 -15.00
N ASP A 144 3.56 -3.57 -15.37
CA ASP A 144 2.99 -4.30 -16.52
C ASP A 144 1.51 -4.60 -16.30
N TRP A 145 1.15 -5.09 -15.11
CA TRP A 145 -0.25 -5.30 -14.71
C TRP A 145 -1.07 -4.02 -14.76
N LEU A 146 -0.55 -2.92 -14.19
CA LEU A 146 -1.23 -1.63 -14.18
C LEU A 146 -1.44 -1.09 -15.59
N THR A 147 -0.44 -1.22 -16.46
CA THR A 147 -0.54 -0.81 -17.87
C THR A 147 -1.58 -1.65 -18.60
N LEU A 148 -1.57 -2.97 -18.40
CA LEU A 148 -2.53 -3.86 -19.05
C LEU A 148 -3.95 -3.47 -18.68
N VAL A 149 -4.26 -3.28 -17.40
CA VAL A 149 -5.64 -2.96 -16.98
C VAL A 149 -6.09 -1.58 -17.47
N ILE A 150 -5.20 -0.58 -17.49
CA ILE A 150 -5.50 0.75 -18.07
C ILE A 150 -5.88 0.61 -19.54
N LEU A 151 -5.13 -0.19 -20.30
CA LEU A 151 -5.43 -0.43 -21.70
C LEU A 151 -6.74 -1.23 -21.86
N THR A 152 -6.93 -2.33 -21.13
CA THR A 152 -8.11 -3.19 -21.33
C THR A 152 -9.42 -2.62 -20.79
N THR A 153 -9.36 -1.58 -19.95
CA THR A 153 -10.54 -0.84 -19.47
C THR A 153 -10.82 0.43 -20.26
N ASP A 154 -9.95 0.80 -21.21
CA ASP A 154 -10.26 1.93 -22.10
C ASP A 154 -11.46 1.58 -23.00
N PRO A 155 -12.48 2.47 -23.08
CA PRO A 155 -13.73 2.18 -23.79
C PRO A 155 -13.57 2.01 -25.31
N ARG A 156 -12.42 2.38 -25.88
CA ARG A 156 -12.10 2.20 -27.31
C ARG A 156 -11.60 0.78 -27.61
N ILE A 157 -11.30 -0.01 -26.58
CA ILE A 157 -10.72 -1.34 -26.69
C ILE A 157 -11.83 -2.38 -26.63
N THR A 158 -11.73 -3.40 -27.49
CA THR A 158 -12.62 -4.55 -27.39
C THR A 158 -12.25 -5.35 -26.14
N PRO A 159 -13.17 -5.53 -25.18
CA PRO A 159 -12.87 -6.27 -23.96
C PRO A 159 -12.51 -7.73 -24.31
N PRO A 160 -11.59 -8.34 -23.53
CA PRO A 160 -11.24 -9.73 -23.74
C PRO A 160 -12.43 -10.64 -23.39
N PRO A 161 -12.43 -11.89 -23.89
CA PRO A 161 -13.43 -12.88 -23.50
C PRO A 161 -13.52 -13.03 -21.97
N ARG A 162 -14.72 -13.29 -21.44
CA ARG A 162 -14.95 -13.40 -19.98
C ARG A 162 -14.02 -14.39 -19.29
N GLY A 163 -13.66 -15.50 -19.96
CA GLY A 163 -12.70 -16.48 -19.43
C GLY A 163 -11.29 -15.89 -19.25
N THR A 164 -10.83 -15.10 -20.23
CA THR A 164 -9.54 -14.39 -20.16
C THR A 164 -9.56 -13.33 -19.05
N ALA A 165 -10.64 -12.55 -18.96
CA ALA A 165 -10.80 -11.57 -17.88
C ALA A 165 -10.76 -12.24 -16.49
N ARG A 166 -11.37 -13.43 -16.35
CA ARG A 166 -11.35 -14.22 -15.11
C ARG A 166 -9.94 -14.64 -14.73
N LEU A 167 -9.18 -15.16 -15.69
CA LEU A 167 -7.79 -15.54 -15.48
C LEU A 167 -6.92 -14.33 -15.11
N MET A 168 -7.16 -13.16 -15.72
CA MET A 168 -6.47 -11.92 -15.36
C MET A 168 -6.76 -11.51 -13.92
N ALA A 169 -8.03 -11.45 -13.51
CA ALA A 169 -8.41 -11.08 -12.13
C ALA A 169 -7.88 -12.09 -11.10
N HIS A 170 -7.92 -13.38 -11.41
CA HIS A 170 -7.37 -14.45 -10.58
C HIS A 170 -5.85 -14.32 -10.41
N GLY A 171 -5.13 -14.19 -11.53
CA GLY A 171 -3.68 -14.04 -11.56
C GLY A 171 -3.22 -12.79 -10.82
N LEU A 172 -3.85 -11.65 -11.10
CA LEU A 172 -3.55 -10.38 -10.43
C LEU A 172 -3.77 -10.47 -8.92
N THR A 173 -4.90 -11.04 -8.47
CA THR A 173 -5.18 -11.23 -7.04
C THR A 173 -4.13 -12.11 -6.37
N THR A 174 -3.81 -13.25 -7.00
CA THR A 174 -2.84 -14.22 -6.48
C THR A 174 -1.43 -13.63 -6.42
N GLU A 175 -1.03 -12.83 -7.40
CA GLU A 175 0.25 -12.14 -7.37
C GLU A 175 0.29 -11.01 -6.36
N MET A 176 -0.80 -10.24 -6.21
CA MET A 176 -0.90 -9.17 -5.21
C MET A 176 -0.64 -9.71 -3.79
N LEU A 177 -1.24 -10.85 -3.43
CA LEU A 177 -1.05 -11.47 -2.11
C LEU A 177 0.40 -11.94 -1.85
N ARG A 178 1.19 -12.14 -2.90
CA ARG A 178 2.60 -12.58 -2.84
C ARG A 178 3.59 -11.48 -3.20
N SER A 179 3.12 -10.25 -3.28
CA SER A 179 3.96 -9.11 -3.63
C SER A 179 4.47 -8.42 -2.38
N GLY A 180 5.72 -7.96 -2.44
CA GLY A 180 6.28 -7.04 -1.46
C GLY A 180 6.17 -5.59 -1.93
N HIS A 181 6.09 -4.66 -0.99
CA HIS A 181 6.35 -3.22 -1.22
C HIS A 181 5.64 -2.65 -2.46
N PHE A 182 6.41 -2.09 -3.40
CA PHE A 182 5.92 -1.37 -4.58
C PHE A 182 5.14 -2.25 -5.56
N ASP A 183 5.54 -3.51 -5.68
CA ASP A 183 4.86 -4.52 -6.49
C ASP A 183 3.46 -4.84 -5.94
N TYR A 184 3.27 -4.72 -4.62
CA TYR A 184 1.95 -4.83 -4.00
C TYR A 184 1.08 -3.62 -4.35
N SER A 185 1.57 -2.39 -4.14
CA SER A 185 0.77 -1.17 -4.38
C SER A 185 0.31 -1.04 -5.83
N SER A 186 1.17 -1.38 -6.79
CA SER A 186 0.84 -1.34 -8.21
C SER A 186 -0.16 -2.41 -8.63
N ARG A 187 -0.04 -3.65 -8.13
CA ARG A 187 -1.04 -4.71 -8.38
C ARG A 187 -2.37 -4.43 -7.68
N TRP A 188 -2.34 -3.89 -6.47
CA TRP A 188 -3.53 -3.42 -5.77
C TRP A 188 -4.23 -2.32 -6.58
N ALA A 189 -3.47 -1.33 -7.07
CA ALA A 189 -4.04 -0.27 -7.91
C ALA A 189 -4.62 -0.82 -9.24
N ALA A 190 -3.95 -1.80 -9.84
CA ALA A 190 -4.47 -2.46 -11.04
C ALA A 190 -5.78 -3.20 -10.77
N LEU A 191 -5.88 -3.88 -9.63
CA LEU A 191 -7.09 -4.57 -9.19
C LEU A 191 -8.23 -3.57 -8.89
N SER A 192 -7.90 -2.43 -8.28
CA SER A 192 -8.83 -1.32 -8.05
C SER A 192 -9.43 -0.76 -9.34
N ILE A 193 -8.64 -0.69 -10.42
CA ILE A 193 -9.15 -0.28 -11.74
C ILE A 193 -10.17 -1.29 -12.27
N LEU A 194 -9.90 -2.60 -12.16
CA LEU A 194 -10.87 -3.64 -12.55
C LEU A 194 -12.15 -3.59 -11.71
N LEU A 195 -12.03 -3.32 -10.41
CA LEU A 195 -13.17 -3.15 -9.50
C LEU A 195 -13.95 -1.85 -9.74
N GLY A 196 -13.29 -0.84 -10.29
CA GLY A 196 -13.91 0.42 -10.72
C GLY A 196 -14.65 0.31 -12.05
N ASP A 197 -14.33 -0.68 -12.87
CA ASP A 197 -14.90 -0.84 -14.21
C ASP A 197 -16.15 -1.73 -14.21
N SER A 198 -17.23 -1.22 -14.80
CA SER A 198 -18.54 -1.90 -14.81
C SER A 198 -18.56 -3.26 -15.52
N LEU A 199 -17.64 -3.51 -16.46
CA LEU A 199 -17.53 -4.78 -17.19
C LEU A 199 -16.80 -5.86 -16.36
N TYR A 200 -15.83 -5.45 -15.53
CA TYR A 200 -14.96 -6.36 -14.80
C TYR A 200 -15.33 -6.52 -13.32
N GLN A 201 -15.98 -5.53 -12.70
CA GLN A 201 -16.20 -5.44 -11.26
C GLN A 201 -16.72 -6.74 -10.62
N GLU A 202 -17.81 -7.33 -11.14
CA GLU A 202 -18.44 -8.50 -10.53
C GLU A 202 -17.54 -9.74 -10.61
N LEU A 203 -16.86 -9.90 -11.75
CA LEU A 203 -15.93 -10.99 -11.97
C LEU A 203 -14.67 -10.83 -11.12
N ALA A 204 -14.15 -9.62 -10.99
CA ALA A 204 -13.01 -9.33 -10.13
C ALA A 204 -13.35 -9.60 -8.66
N GLU A 205 -14.52 -9.17 -8.17
CA GLU A 205 -15.00 -9.48 -6.82
C GLU A 205 -15.08 -10.99 -6.57
N GLN A 206 -15.64 -11.75 -7.52
CA GLN A 206 -15.75 -13.20 -7.42
C GLN A 206 -14.37 -13.88 -7.30
N GLU A 207 -13.39 -13.45 -8.11
CA GLU A 207 -12.03 -14.00 -8.04
C GLU A 207 -11.30 -13.59 -6.77
N ILE A 208 -11.48 -12.36 -6.29
CA ILE A 208 -10.92 -11.89 -5.02
C ILE A 208 -11.41 -12.76 -3.87
N VAL A 209 -12.73 -12.97 -3.78
CA VAL A 209 -13.33 -13.81 -2.74
C VAL A 209 -12.85 -15.25 -2.86
N ALA A 210 -12.83 -15.80 -4.08
CA ALA A 210 -12.39 -17.17 -4.33
C ALA A 210 -10.95 -17.39 -3.90
N VAL A 211 -10.03 -16.46 -4.20
CA VAL A 211 -8.62 -16.54 -3.78
C VAL A 211 -8.47 -16.33 -2.28
N ALA A 212 -9.14 -15.34 -1.69
CA ALA A 212 -9.07 -15.05 -0.26
C ALA A 212 -9.58 -16.19 0.62
N GLN A 213 -10.50 -17.01 0.10
CA GLN A 213 -11.05 -18.19 0.77
C GLN A 213 -10.23 -19.47 0.54
N GLN A 214 -9.19 -19.43 -0.30
CA GLN A 214 -8.31 -20.59 -0.45
C GLN A 214 -7.59 -20.84 0.87
N PRO A 215 -7.62 -22.07 1.40
CA PRO A 215 -6.89 -22.36 2.62
C PRO A 215 -5.39 -22.14 2.40
N GLY A 216 -4.74 -21.50 3.37
CA GLY A 216 -3.32 -21.15 3.28
C GLY A 216 -3.00 -19.89 2.46
N ALA A 217 -4.01 -19.19 1.93
CA ALA A 217 -3.80 -17.91 1.26
C ALA A 217 -3.17 -16.88 2.23
N PRO A 218 -1.98 -16.34 1.92
CA PRO A 218 -1.31 -15.39 2.79
C PRO A 218 -2.01 -14.03 2.73
N LEU A 219 -1.98 -13.30 3.85
CA LEU A 219 -2.39 -11.90 3.89
C LEU A 219 -3.79 -11.66 3.28
N ALA A 220 -4.72 -12.61 3.49
CA ALA A 220 -6.06 -12.56 2.92
C ALA A 220 -6.79 -11.25 3.24
N ARG A 221 -6.44 -10.57 4.34
CA ARG A 221 -6.93 -9.21 4.65
C ARG A 221 -6.76 -8.22 3.51
N ASN A 222 -5.69 -8.30 2.72
CA ASN A 222 -5.43 -7.37 1.62
C ASN A 222 -6.42 -7.59 0.46
N ALA A 223 -6.82 -8.84 0.21
CA ALA A 223 -7.85 -9.17 -0.77
C ALA A 223 -9.22 -8.67 -0.31
N TRP A 224 -9.57 -8.88 0.96
CA TRP A 224 -10.81 -8.36 1.54
C TRP A 224 -10.88 -6.83 1.55
N ASP A 225 -9.79 -6.15 1.87
CA ASP A 225 -9.70 -4.68 1.81
C ASP A 225 -9.88 -4.17 0.38
N ALA A 226 -9.28 -4.84 -0.62
CA ALA A 226 -9.41 -4.44 -2.03
C ALA A 226 -10.87 -4.36 -2.52
N LEU A 227 -11.79 -5.17 -1.97
CA LEU A 227 -13.21 -5.10 -2.33
C LEU A 227 -13.86 -3.74 -2.06
N SER A 228 -13.29 -2.93 -1.15
CA SER A 228 -13.73 -1.53 -0.91
C SER A 228 -13.55 -0.60 -2.10
N GLN A 229 -12.80 -1.03 -3.12
CA GLN A 229 -12.55 -0.29 -4.34
C GLN A 229 -13.66 -0.49 -5.37
N SER A 230 -14.51 -1.50 -5.20
CA SER A 230 -15.64 -1.76 -6.09
C SER A 230 -16.60 -0.56 -6.15
N THR A 231 -17.07 -0.29 -7.36
CA THR A 231 -18.14 0.69 -7.60
C THR A 231 -19.52 0.05 -7.69
N ARG A 232 -19.61 -1.29 -7.57
CA ARG A 232 -20.85 -2.04 -7.65
C ARG A 232 -21.81 -1.65 -6.52
N LYS A 233 -23.06 -1.37 -6.88
CA LYS A 233 -24.13 -1.16 -5.89
C LYS A 233 -24.30 -2.42 -5.03
N GLY A 234 -24.35 -2.23 -3.72
CA GLY A 234 -24.53 -3.31 -2.75
C GLY A 234 -23.25 -3.98 -2.24
N VAL A 235 -22.06 -3.59 -2.71
CA VAL A 235 -20.80 -4.15 -2.18
C VAL A 235 -20.64 -3.87 -0.68
N ALA A 236 -21.07 -2.70 -0.20
CA ALA A 236 -21.08 -2.35 1.22
C ALA A 236 -21.87 -3.37 2.05
N ALA A 237 -23.10 -3.66 1.63
CA ALA A 237 -23.96 -4.64 2.27
C ALA A 237 -23.32 -6.03 2.29
N THR A 238 -22.72 -6.48 1.18
CA THR A 238 -21.99 -7.76 1.12
C THR A 238 -20.84 -7.81 2.12
N LEU A 239 -20.05 -6.73 2.24
CA LEU A 239 -18.94 -6.67 3.20
C LEU A 239 -19.46 -6.69 4.65
N ILE A 240 -20.53 -5.95 4.95
CA ILE A 240 -21.16 -5.91 6.29
C ILE A 240 -21.75 -7.29 6.66
N GLU A 241 -22.33 -8.02 5.71
CA GLU A 241 -22.84 -9.37 5.92
C GLU A 241 -21.73 -10.36 6.29
N GLN A 242 -20.55 -10.22 5.67
CA GLN A 242 -19.38 -11.05 5.93
C GLN A 242 -18.55 -10.57 7.13
N PHE A 243 -18.89 -9.42 7.70
CA PHE A 243 -18.23 -8.84 8.87
C PHE A 243 -18.68 -9.51 10.17
N VAL A 244 -18.17 -10.73 10.38
CA VAL A 244 -18.49 -11.61 11.51
C VAL A 244 -17.22 -11.98 12.25
N SER A 245 -17.23 -11.84 13.58
CA SER A 245 -16.14 -12.25 14.49
C SER A 245 -15.62 -13.67 14.22
N GLY A 246 -14.31 -13.87 14.42
CA GLY A 246 -13.66 -15.18 14.48
C GLY A 246 -12.55 -15.39 13.44
N ASP A 247 -12.73 -14.92 12.20
CA ASP A 247 -11.68 -14.99 11.16
C ASP A 247 -10.89 -13.67 11.17
N ASP A 248 -9.74 -13.66 11.85
CA ASP A 248 -8.96 -12.44 12.10
C ASP A 248 -8.53 -11.73 10.81
N GLU A 249 -8.11 -12.45 9.77
CA GLU A 249 -7.66 -11.83 8.51
C GLU A 249 -8.84 -11.27 7.71
N ARG A 250 -9.96 -11.99 7.64
CA ARG A 250 -11.18 -11.47 6.99
C ARG A 250 -11.75 -10.26 7.73
N VAL A 251 -11.90 -10.36 9.06
CA VAL A 251 -12.42 -9.26 9.88
C VAL A 251 -11.52 -8.03 9.77
N LEU A 252 -10.20 -8.22 9.84
CA LEU A 252 -9.25 -7.13 9.60
C LEU A 252 -9.45 -6.54 8.21
N GLY A 253 -9.38 -7.33 7.13
CA GLY A 253 -9.50 -6.79 5.78
C GLY A 253 -10.82 -6.05 5.52
N ILE A 254 -11.94 -6.62 5.96
CA ILE A 254 -13.26 -5.96 5.86
C ILE A 254 -13.29 -4.67 6.70
N SER A 255 -12.67 -4.64 7.88
CA SER A 255 -12.62 -3.42 8.70
C SER A 255 -11.84 -2.29 8.01
N PHE A 256 -10.74 -2.58 7.33
CA PHE A 256 -10.00 -1.60 6.51
C PHE A 256 -10.85 -1.13 5.32
N GLY A 257 -11.53 -2.07 4.66
CA GLY A 257 -12.42 -1.74 3.55
C GLY A 257 -13.58 -0.83 3.96
N LEU A 258 -14.26 -1.15 5.07
CA LEU A 258 -15.35 -0.33 5.62
C LEU A 258 -14.84 1.03 6.10
N ALA A 259 -13.66 1.10 6.74
CA ALA A 259 -13.03 2.36 7.10
C ALA A 259 -12.79 3.26 5.88
N THR A 260 -12.31 2.69 4.78
CA THR A 260 -12.14 3.37 3.48
C THR A 260 -13.48 3.87 2.93
N MET A 261 -14.52 3.04 2.94
CA MET A 261 -15.87 3.44 2.47
C MET A 261 -16.50 4.55 3.33
N ILE A 262 -16.28 4.52 4.64
CA ILE A 262 -16.71 5.60 5.55
C ILE A 262 -16.00 6.91 5.20
N GLY A 263 -14.67 6.89 5.03
CA GLY A 263 -13.89 8.07 4.65
C GLY A 263 -14.33 8.69 3.33
N ARG A 264 -14.75 7.85 2.38
CA ARG A 264 -15.29 8.28 1.08
C ARG A 264 -16.79 8.63 1.10
N ARG A 265 -17.46 8.50 2.25
CA ARG A 265 -18.91 8.71 2.42
C ARG A 265 -19.75 7.85 1.47
N GLN A 266 -19.39 6.57 1.36
CA GLN A 266 -20.03 5.61 0.44
C GLN A 266 -21.09 4.73 1.08
N LEU A 267 -21.23 4.77 2.40
CA LEU A 267 -22.25 4.01 3.11
C LEU A 267 -23.58 4.77 3.09
N GLY A 268 -24.63 4.12 2.60
CA GLY A 268 -26.00 4.62 2.71
C GLY A 268 -26.55 4.47 4.13
N ALA A 269 -27.72 5.05 4.40
CA ALA A 269 -28.34 4.97 5.73
C ALA A 269 -28.60 3.53 6.19
N GLN A 270 -29.02 2.65 5.27
CA GLN A 270 -29.24 1.22 5.54
C GLN A 270 -27.93 0.50 5.85
N ASP A 271 -26.85 0.79 5.13
CA ASP A 271 -25.52 0.21 5.40
C ASP A 271 -25.02 0.63 6.79
N VAL A 272 -25.21 1.90 7.16
CA VAL A 272 -24.82 2.42 8.48
C VAL A 272 -25.61 1.72 9.61
N GLU A 273 -26.91 1.49 9.42
CA GLU A 273 -27.74 0.78 10.39
C GLU A 273 -27.29 -0.69 10.55
N ALA A 274 -27.13 -1.40 9.43
CA ALA A 274 -26.66 -2.79 9.44
C ALA A 274 -25.26 -2.93 10.05
N LEU A 275 -24.34 -2.02 9.73
CA LEU A 275 -23.00 -2.00 10.30
C LEU A 275 -23.04 -1.72 11.80
N GLN A 276 -23.85 -0.76 12.26
CA GLN A 276 -24.00 -0.47 13.69
C GLN A 276 -24.43 -1.71 14.49
N ASP A 277 -25.32 -2.53 13.95
CA ASP A 277 -25.74 -3.78 14.60
C ASP A 277 -24.59 -4.79 14.70
N ARG A 278 -23.77 -4.94 13.65
CA ARG A 278 -22.55 -5.77 13.71
C ARG A 278 -21.55 -5.27 14.74
N LEU A 279 -21.29 -3.96 14.76
CA LEU A 279 -20.35 -3.34 15.70
C LEU A 279 -20.78 -3.53 17.16
N ARG A 280 -22.09 -3.49 17.45
CA ARG A 280 -22.63 -3.77 18.80
C ARG A 280 -22.32 -5.20 19.25
N VAL A 281 -22.51 -6.19 18.38
CA VAL A 281 -22.24 -7.60 18.68
C VAL A 281 -20.74 -7.77 18.94
N MET A 282 -19.88 -7.26 18.04
CA MET A 282 -18.42 -7.31 18.20
C MET A 282 -17.94 -6.64 19.50
N ALA A 283 -18.51 -5.47 19.84
CA ALA A 283 -18.13 -4.75 21.06
C ALA A 283 -18.51 -5.50 22.36
N ARG A 284 -19.61 -6.27 22.35
CA ARG A 284 -20.12 -6.99 23.52
C ARG A 284 -19.54 -8.39 23.68
N GLU A 285 -19.49 -9.13 22.57
CA GLU A 285 -19.25 -10.57 22.54
C GLU A 285 -17.90 -10.92 21.91
N GLY A 286 -17.31 -9.98 21.15
CA GLY A 286 -16.07 -10.20 20.42
C GLY A 286 -14.82 -10.24 21.30
N SER A 287 -13.73 -10.67 20.67
CA SER A 287 -12.37 -10.63 21.21
C SER A 287 -11.93 -9.19 21.54
N PRO A 288 -10.85 -8.96 22.32
CA PRO A 288 -10.33 -7.62 22.52
C PRO A 288 -10.03 -6.87 21.20
N GLN A 289 -9.55 -7.58 20.18
CA GLN A 289 -9.30 -7.01 18.85
C GLN A 289 -10.59 -6.64 18.13
N ASP A 290 -11.62 -7.48 18.20
CA ASP A 290 -12.94 -7.18 17.62
C ASP A 290 -13.54 -5.92 18.25
N ARG A 291 -13.37 -5.74 19.56
CA ARG A 291 -13.84 -4.56 20.29
C ARG A 291 -13.11 -3.30 19.83
N ASP A 292 -11.79 -3.36 19.70
CA ASP A 292 -10.99 -2.23 19.21
C ASP A 292 -11.41 -1.82 17.79
N ILE A 293 -11.63 -2.81 16.91
CA ILE A 293 -12.15 -2.58 15.56
C ILE A 293 -13.55 -1.95 15.64
N ALA A 294 -14.43 -2.50 16.48
CA ALA A 294 -15.80 -2.03 16.61
C ALA A 294 -15.87 -0.56 17.04
N TYR A 295 -15.09 -0.18 18.05
CA TYR A 295 -15.03 1.20 18.54
C TYR A 295 -14.35 2.13 17.52
N SER A 296 -13.31 1.68 16.82
CA SER A 296 -12.65 2.46 15.78
C SER A 296 -13.62 2.83 14.65
N LEU A 297 -14.37 1.86 14.13
CA LEU A 297 -15.37 2.11 13.08
C LEU A 297 -16.56 2.93 13.59
N ALA A 298 -17.05 2.65 14.81
CA ALA A 298 -18.14 3.41 15.41
C ALA A 298 -17.80 4.89 15.62
N GLY A 299 -16.57 5.19 16.05
CA GLY A 299 -16.08 6.57 16.19
C GLY A 299 -16.06 7.35 14.88
N ARG A 300 -15.77 6.68 13.77
CA ARG A 300 -15.77 7.29 12.43
C ARG A 300 -17.17 7.54 11.88
N LEU A 301 -18.13 6.67 12.21
CA LEU A 301 -19.54 6.86 11.87
C LEU A 301 -20.18 8.00 12.69
N GLY A 302 -19.57 8.36 13.82
CA GLY A 302 -19.89 9.53 14.61
C GLY A 302 -20.49 9.21 15.98
N GLY A 303 -20.74 10.26 16.77
CA GLY A 303 -21.13 10.13 18.19
C GLY A 303 -22.39 9.31 18.44
N ARG A 304 -23.37 9.33 17.52
CA ARG A 304 -24.60 8.52 17.62
C ARG A 304 -24.31 7.03 17.53
N THR A 305 -23.50 6.61 16.55
CA THR A 305 -23.12 5.20 16.39
C THR A 305 -22.21 4.75 17.52
N MET A 306 -21.27 5.60 17.95
CA MET A 306 -20.47 5.33 19.15
C MET A 306 -21.38 5.09 20.37
N ALA A 307 -22.30 6.01 20.69
CA ALA A 307 -23.24 5.83 21.80
C ALA A 307 -24.06 4.54 21.72
N ALA A 308 -24.44 4.13 20.50
CA ALA A 308 -25.18 2.91 20.23
C ALA A 308 -24.36 1.62 20.44
N VAL A 309 -23.05 1.65 20.19
CA VAL A 309 -22.12 0.52 20.39
C VAL A 309 -21.66 0.46 21.86
N GLY A 310 -21.53 1.61 22.51
CA GLY A 310 -21.13 1.80 23.90
C GLY A 310 -20.25 3.05 24.06
N HIS A 311 -20.07 3.54 25.28
CA HIS A 311 -19.18 4.68 25.55
C HIS A 311 -17.87 4.22 26.18
N PRO A 312 -16.92 3.62 25.43
CA PRO A 312 -15.58 3.51 25.95
C PRO A 312 -15.00 4.93 26.13
N PRO A 313 -14.13 5.15 27.12
CA PRO A 313 -13.35 6.38 27.15
C PRO A 313 -12.58 6.52 25.83
N PRO A 314 -12.50 7.73 25.24
CA PRO A 314 -11.73 7.93 24.03
C PRO A 314 -10.30 7.52 24.29
N ALA A 315 -9.81 6.55 23.53
CA ALA A 315 -8.45 6.08 23.71
C ALA A 315 -7.48 7.23 23.45
N GLN A 316 -6.40 7.31 24.24
CA GLN A 316 -5.44 8.44 24.17
C GLN A 316 -4.92 8.68 22.74
N TRP A 317 -4.81 7.62 21.94
CA TRP A 317 -4.35 7.68 20.55
C TRP A 317 -5.32 8.34 19.56
N SER A 318 -6.56 8.57 19.97
CA SER A 318 -7.57 9.31 19.20
C SER A 318 -7.54 10.82 19.47
N GLN A 319 -6.78 11.27 20.48
CA GLN A 319 -6.68 12.69 20.83
C GLN A 319 -5.82 13.46 19.82
N ARG A 320 -6.25 14.67 19.46
CA ARG A 320 -5.56 15.53 18.46
C ARG A 320 -4.07 15.67 18.71
N GLY A 321 -3.67 16.00 19.94
CA GLY A 321 -2.25 16.16 20.29
C GLY A 321 -1.43 14.88 20.12
N PHE A 322 -2.03 13.70 20.31
CA PHE A 322 -1.35 12.43 20.05
C PHE A 322 -1.15 12.18 18.56
N VAL A 323 -2.13 12.54 17.73
CA VAL A 323 -2.06 12.37 16.28
C VAL A 323 -1.09 13.36 15.65
N GLU A 324 -1.09 14.61 16.12
CA GLU A 324 -0.18 15.66 15.64
C GLU A 324 1.27 15.42 16.08
N ARG A 325 1.48 14.82 17.25
CA ARG A 325 2.80 14.44 17.75
C ARG A 325 2.79 13.04 18.38
N PRO A 326 2.80 11.98 17.56
CA PRO A 326 2.92 10.63 18.06
C PRO A 326 4.21 10.42 18.86
N PRO A 327 4.29 9.41 19.75
CA PRO A 327 5.52 9.08 20.43
C PRO A 327 6.70 8.89 19.47
N HIS A 328 7.87 9.43 19.82
CA HIS A 328 9.08 9.43 19.00
C HIS A 328 8.98 10.19 17.66
N TYR A 329 7.92 10.96 17.42
CA TYR A 329 7.77 11.75 16.19
C TYR A 329 8.97 12.68 15.90
N ASP A 330 9.52 13.34 16.93
CA ASP A 330 10.68 14.22 16.78
C ASP A 330 11.95 13.44 16.35
N ASP A 331 12.08 12.16 16.71
CA ASP A 331 13.21 11.31 16.29
C ASP A 331 13.11 11.01 14.79
N TYR A 332 11.90 10.75 14.27
CA TYR A 332 11.67 10.58 12.84
C TYR A 332 11.93 11.87 12.06
N LEU A 333 11.44 13.01 12.55
CA LEU A 333 11.72 14.31 11.94
C LEU A 333 13.22 14.63 11.90
N ALA A 334 13.95 14.33 12.97
CA ALA A 334 15.40 14.53 13.01
C ALA A 334 16.10 13.68 11.94
N ALA A 335 15.73 12.40 11.82
CA ALA A 335 16.30 11.49 10.83
C ALA A 335 16.05 11.94 9.38
N VAL A 336 14.83 12.37 9.04
CA VAL A 336 14.54 12.85 7.67
C VAL A 336 15.23 14.17 7.34
N ARG A 337 15.39 15.07 8.33
CA ARG A 337 16.16 16.32 8.18
C ARG A 337 17.64 16.05 7.97
N GLU A 338 18.21 15.11 8.72
CA GLU A 338 19.60 14.69 8.56
C GLU A 338 19.84 14.07 7.17
N ALA A 339 18.94 13.18 6.73
CA ALA A 339 19.05 12.51 5.45
C ALA A 339 18.96 13.47 4.25
N SER A 340 18.09 14.49 4.32
CA SER A 340 17.83 15.41 3.21
C SER A 340 18.62 16.72 3.26
N GLY A 341 18.95 17.21 4.45
CA GLY A 341 19.41 18.57 4.69
C GLY A 341 18.32 19.64 4.51
N LEU A 342 17.05 19.25 4.42
CA LEU A 342 15.91 20.18 4.36
C LEU A 342 15.41 20.51 5.76
N ASN A 343 15.25 21.80 6.05
CA ASN A 343 14.75 22.24 7.36
C ASN A 343 13.22 22.13 7.49
N ASP A 344 12.51 22.24 6.36
CA ASP A 344 11.06 22.29 6.27
C ASP A 344 10.57 21.48 5.06
N ASP A 345 9.75 20.48 5.34
CA ASP A 345 9.04 19.65 4.37
C ASP A 345 7.68 19.30 4.98
N PRO A 346 6.61 20.05 4.63
CA PRO A 346 5.31 19.92 5.27
C PRO A 346 4.60 18.61 4.93
N ILE A 347 4.93 17.98 3.79
CA ILE A 347 4.33 16.71 3.41
C ILE A 347 4.96 15.58 4.21
N ILE A 348 6.29 15.49 4.35
CA ILE A 348 6.88 14.41 5.17
C ILE A 348 6.45 14.51 6.63
N ASP A 349 6.35 15.73 7.18
CA ASP A 349 5.77 15.99 8.50
C ASP A 349 4.37 15.33 8.59
N ARG A 350 3.49 15.71 7.67
CA ARG A 350 2.12 15.20 7.61
C ARG A 350 2.06 13.68 7.44
N LEU A 351 2.89 13.11 6.57
CA LEU A 351 2.93 11.67 6.34
C LEU A 351 3.42 10.92 7.59
N LEU A 352 4.36 11.46 8.37
CA LEU A 352 4.78 10.85 9.63
C LEU A 352 3.66 10.86 10.68
N GLN A 353 2.91 11.96 10.79
CA GLN A 353 1.72 12.03 11.67
C GLN A 353 0.69 10.96 11.30
N GLU A 354 0.38 10.82 10.00
CA GLU A 354 -0.58 9.83 9.49
C GLU A 354 -0.06 8.39 9.63
N ALA A 355 1.22 8.14 9.31
CA ALA A 355 1.81 6.81 9.28
C ALA A 355 2.04 6.21 10.69
N LEU A 356 2.25 7.06 11.71
CA LEU A 356 2.45 6.64 13.10
C LEU A 356 1.13 6.59 13.90
N SER A 357 0.07 7.22 13.40
CA SER A 357 -1.26 7.24 14.02
C SER A 357 -2.08 5.99 13.66
N ASN A 358 -2.86 5.48 14.61
CA ASN A 358 -3.80 4.37 14.38
C ASN A 358 -5.23 4.84 14.07
N LEU A 359 -5.45 6.15 13.97
CA LEU A 359 -6.79 6.71 13.82
C LEU A 359 -7.35 6.46 12.42
N TRP A 360 -6.57 6.72 11.37
CA TRP A 360 -6.97 6.56 9.97
C TRP A 360 -6.17 5.47 9.27
N LEU A 361 -6.65 4.23 9.33
CA LEU A 361 -6.02 3.06 8.71
C LEU A 361 -5.68 3.28 7.23
N GLU A 362 -6.61 3.86 6.48
CA GLU A 362 -6.49 4.18 5.06
C GLU A 362 -5.42 5.25 4.79
N LYS A 363 -5.39 6.32 5.58
CA LYS A 363 -4.34 7.35 5.46
C LYS A 363 -2.99 6.82 5.91
N ARG A 364 -2.96 6.03 6.98
CA ARG A 364 -1.76 5.40 7.52
C ARG A 364 -1.10 4.54 6.46
N GLN A 365 -1.86 3.66 5.81
CA GLN A 365 -1.33 2.80 4.76
C GLN A 365 -0.77 3.62 3.59
N LEU A 366 -1.52 4.61 3.10
CA LEU A 366 -1.04 5.46 2.01
C LEU A 366 0.19 6.29 2.39
N ALA A 367 0.24 6.78 3.62
CA ALA A 367 1.40 7.51 4.12
C ALA A 367 2.63 6.61 4.21
N GLN A 368 2.46 5.37 4.66
CA GLN A 368 3.51 4.35 4.64
C GLN A 368 3.99 4.04 3.22
N GLU A 369 3.08 3.89 2.25
CA GLU A 369 3.41 3.65 0.84
C GLU A 369 4.18 4.84 0.23
N LEU A 370 3.73 6.08 0.48
CA LEU A 370 4.40 7.29 0.00
C LEU A 370 5.78 7.49 0.64
N ILE A 371 5.93 7.24 1.94
CA ILE A 371 7.24 7.29 2.61
C ILE A 371 8.15 6.21 2.04
N GLY A 372 7.65 4.98 1.88
CA GLY A 372 8.40 3.86 1.30
C GLY A 372 8.88 4.13 -0.12
N ALA A 373 8.07 4.82 -0.94
CA ALA A 373 8.41 5.23 -2.29
C ALA A 373 9.37 6.44 -2.35
N SER A 374 9.56 7.14 -1.23
CA SER A 374 10.36 8.37 -1.18
C SER A 374 11.82 8.10 -0.83
N PRO A 375 12.73 9.04 -1.12
CA PRO A 375 14.11 8.95 -0.67
C PRO A 375 14.30 9.03 0.86
N TYR A 376 13.23 9.28 1.63
CA TYR A 376 13.25 9.22 3.08
C TYR A 376 13.13 7.79 3.65
N ARG A 377 12.81 6.79 2.80
CA ARG A 377 12.55 5.40 3.19
C ARG A 377 13.55 4.84 4.18
N ASP A 378 14.84 4.89 3.85
CA ASP A 378 15.89 4.26 4.69
C ASP A 378 16.02 4.93 6.05
N ALA A 379 15.99 6.27 6.09
CA ALA A 379 16.05 7.03 7.34
C ALA A 379 14.85 6.71 8.25
N VAL A 380 13.64 6.68 7.70
CA VAL A 380 12.43 6.33 8.46
C VAL A 380 12.47 4.87 8.91
N ALA A 381 12.86 3.93 8.04
CA ALA A 381 12.92 2.51 8.36
C ALA A 381 13.95 2.21 9.47
N ARG A 382 15.13 2.83 9.45
CA ARG A 382 16.14 2.68 10.51
C ARG A 382 15.64 3.22 11.85
N THR A 383 14.99 4.39 11.84
CA THR A 383 14.38 4.96 13.05
C THR A 383 13.26 4.05 13.57
N ALA A 384 12.43 3.50 12.67
CA ALA A 384 11.38 2.55 13.04
C ALA A 384 11.94 1.28 13.69
N ILE A 385 13.01 0.70 13.15
CA ILE A 385 13.70 -0.45 13.77
C ILE A 385 14.22 -0.08 15.16
N HIS A 386 14.82 1.10 15.32
CA HIS A 386 15.30 1.57 16.62
C HIS A 386 14.15 1.72 17.63
N VAL A 387 13.08 2.45 17.27
CA VAL A 387 11.92 2.68 18.14
C VAL A 387 11.23 1.37 18.48
N ALA A 388 11.01 0.48 17.51
CA ALA A 388 10.39 -0.83 17.69
C ALA A 388 11.15 -1.71 18.70
N THR A 389 12.48 -1.61 18.74
CA THR A 389 13.33 -2.48 19.57
C THR A 389 13.73 -1.86 20.92
N THR A 390 13.62 -0.54 21.08
CA THR A 390 14.16 0.16 22.27
C THR A 390 13.14 0.99 23.05
N SER A 391 12.01 1.39 22.45
CA SER A 391 11.05 2.26 23.14
C SER A 391 10.38 1.57 24.31
N ALA A 392 10.27 2.27 25.45
CA ALA A 392 9.48 1.81 26.59
C ALA A 392 7.96 1.86 26.29
N VAL A 393 7.53 2.67 25.32
CA VAL A 393 6.12 2.89 24.98
C VAL A 393 5.64 1.81 24.01
N SER A 394 4.77 0.90 24.49
CA SER A 394 4.24 -0.22 23.69
C SER A 394 3.61 0.23 22.38
N GLN A 395 2.81 1.29 22.40
CA GLN A 395 2.19 1.82 21.19
C GLN A 395 3.23 2.33 20.18
N ALA A 396 4.31 2.99 20.64
CA ALA A 396 5.36 3.46 19.75
C ALA A 396 6.04 2.27 19.04
N ARG A 397 6.30 1.18 19.78
CA ARG A 397 6.90 -0.02 19.19
C ARG A 397 6.01 -0.63 18.12
N ARG A 398 4.70 -0.72 18.37
CA ARG A 398 3.72 -1.28 17.43
C ARG A 398 3.50 -0.40 16.20
N SER A 399 3.43 0.92 16.37
CA SER A 399 3.36 1.83 15.22
C SER A 399 4.62 1.74 14.37
N ALA A 400 5.80 1.70 15.00
CA ALA A 400 7.08 1.57 14.31
C ALA A 400 7.23 0.22 13.57
N SER A 401 6.86 -0.90 14.19
CA SER A 401 6.87 -2.21 13.51
C SER A 401 5.87 -2.28 12.37
N ASN A 402 4.71 -1.63 12.51
CA ASN A 402 3.70 -1.56 11.45
C ASN A 402 4.19 -0.81 10.21
N LEU A 403 4.92 0.31 10.37
CA LEU A 403 5.56 1.03 9.26
C LEU A 403 6.37 0.08 8.37
N LEU A 404 7.17 -0.79 9.01
CA LEU A 404 8.10 -1.71 8.34
C LEU A 404 7.41 -2.81 7.53
N ARG A 405 6.09 -2.99 7.66
CA ARG A 405 5.34 -3.89 6.78
C ARG A 405 5.23 -3.39 5.34
N GLN A 406 5.37 -2.08 5.12
CA GLN A 406 5.27 -1.44 3.81
C GLN A 406 6.58 -0.79 3.36
N MET A 407 7.61 -0.75 4.21
CA MET A 407 8.93 -0.20 3.88
C MET A 407 10.04 -1.11 4.39
N THR A 408 11.04 -1.35 3.55
CA THR A 408 12.28 -2.06 3.92
C THR A 408 13.43 -1.06 3.92
N PRO A 409 14.32 -1.10 4.92
CA PRO A 409 15.58 -0.33 4.87
C PRO A 409 16.45 -0.76 3.69
N ASP A 410 17.43 0.06 3.29
CA ASP A 410 18.33 -0.29 2.19
C ASP A 410 19.23 -1.49 2.55
N ASP A 411 19.43 -1.75 3.84
CA ASP A 411 20.00 -2.98 4.38
C ASP A 411 18.90 -3.83 5.04
N PRO A 412 18.30 -4.81 4.31
CA PRO A 412 17.20 -5.62 4.82
C PRO A 412 17.58 -6.49 6.03
N SER A 413 18.88 -6.76 6.25
CA SER A 413 19.34 -7.59 7.37
C SER A 413 19.00 -6.97 8.73
N LEU A 414 18.81 -5.65 8.78
CA LEU A 414 18.41 -4.94 9.99
C LEU A 414 17.01 -5.34 10.50
N LEU A 415 16.13 -5.85 9.62
CA LEU A 415 14.80 -6.33 10.02
C LEU A 415 14.86 -7.51 10.99
N ARG A 416 15.94 -8.28 10.99
CA ARG A 416 16.16 -9.41 11.93
C ARG A 416 16.10 -8.97 13.39
N ARG A 417 16.40 -7.69 13.67
CA ARG A 417 16.33 -7.13 15.03
C ARG A 417 14.92 -7.20 15.63
N LEU A 418 13.87 -7.16 14.79
CA LEU A 418 12.48 -7.22 15.23
C LEU A 418 12.12 -8.60 15.81
N LEU A 419 12.79 -9.65 15.34
CA LEU A 419 12.56 -11.03 15.80
C LEU A 419 13.02 -11.29 17.24
N PHE A 420 13.83 -10.39 17.80
CA PHE A 420 14.29 -10.46 19.19
C PHE A 420 13.49 -9.55 20.13
N ALA A 421 12.41 -8.93 19.65
CA ALA A 421 11.55 -8.08 20.47
C ALA A 421 10.73 -8.90 21.48
N THR A 422 10.45 -8.31 22.64
CA THR A 422 9.61 -8.94 23.67
C THR A 422 8.10 -8.80 23.41
N ASP A 423 7.70 -7.87 22.54
CA ASP A 423 6.30 -7.68 22.16
C ASP A 423 5.96 -8.60 20.97
N PRO A 424 5.06 -9.59 21.12
CA PRO A 424 4.70 -10.52 20.05
C PRO A 424 4.19 -9.83 18.79
N LYS A 425 3.55 -8.66 18.92
CA LYS A 425 3.08 -7.90 17.75
C LYS A 425 4.24 -7.39 16.90
N VAL A 426 5.34 -6.98 17.54
CA VAL A 426 6.55 -6.51 16.86
C VAL A 426 7.23 -7.67 16.14
N VAL A 427 7.26 -8.86 16.75
CA VAL A 427 7.78 -10.08 16.11
C VAL A 427 6.94 -10.46 14.88
N SER A 428 5.62 -10.50 15.02
CA SER A 428 4.65 -10.72 13.93
C SER A 428 4.85 -9.74 12.77
N ASP A 429 4.90 -8.43 13.05
CA ASP A 429 5.17 -7.42 12.02
C ASP A 429 6.56 -7.59 11.40
N GLY A 430 7.56 -8.02 12.18
CA GLY A 430 8.90 -8.31 11.72
C GLY A 430 8.97 -9.49 10.75
N LEU A 431 8.25 -10.59 11.02
CA LEU A 431 8.12 -11.72 10.11
C LEU A 431 7.47 -11.28 8.78
N ILE A 432 6.43 -10.45 8.84
CA ILE A 432 5.79 -9.88 7.64
C ILE A 432 6.76 -9.01 6.85
N ALA A 433 7.47 -8.11 7.52
CA ALA A 433 8.47 -7.24 6.90
C ALA A 433 9.60 -8.05 6.25
N ILE A 434 10.10 -9.09 6.91
CA ILE A 434 11.15 -9.98 6.41
C ILE A 434 10.68 -10.76 5.18
N GLY A 435 9.49 -11.35 5.21
CA GLY A 435 8.92 -12.05 4.05
C GLY A 435 8.80 -11.13 2.84
N ARG A 436 8.32 -9.90 3.04
CA ARG A 436 8.20 -8.90 1.99
C ARG A 436 9.53 -8.30 1.54
N GLY A 437 10.54 -8.25 2.41
CA GLY A 437 11.86 -7.64 2.19
C GLY A 437 12.89 -8.62 1.60
N GLY A 438 12.80 -9.91 1.91
CA GLY A 438 13.66 -10.96 1.34
C GLY A 438 14.99 -11.18 2.07
N ALA A 439 15.02 -11.08 3.41
CA ALA A 439 16.25 -10.81 4.17
C ALA A 439 16.74 -11.92 5.11
N LEU A 440 16.23 -13.15 5.01
CA LEU A 440 16.44 -14.17 6.05
C LEU A 440 16.69 -15.57 5.48
N ASP A 441 17.63 -16.28 6.12
CA ASP A 441 17.84 -17.72 5.94
C ASP A 441 16.63 -18.48 6.53
N PRO A 442 16.04 -19.43 5.79
CA PRO A 442 14.91 -20.25 6.26
C PRO A 442 15.12 -20.92 7.61
N ALA A 443 16.34 -21.35 7.90
CA ALA A 443 16.66 -22.02 9.16
C ALA A 443 16.38 -21.11 10.37
N ALA A 444 16.45 -19.78 10.19
CA ALA A 444 16.15 -18.82 11.24
C ALA A 444 14.64 -18.64 11.50
N LEU A 445 13.76 -19.19 10.65
CA LEU A 445 12.31 -19.17 10.87
C LEU A 445 11.82 -20.31 11.78
N ALA A 446 12.61 -21.38 11.96
CA ALA A 446 12.19 -22.58 12.69
C ALA A 446 11.61 -22.30 14.08
N PRO A 447 12.21 -21.44 14.94
CA PRO A 447 11.65 -21.17 16.26
C PRO A 447 10.25 -20.52 16.24
N PHE A 448 9.92 -19.78 15.18
CA PHE A 448 8.65 -19.08 15.03
C PHE A 448 7.56 -19.97 14.43
N LEU A 449 7.94 -21.03 13.71
CA LEU A 449 7.02 -22.03 13.23
C LEU A 449 6.53 -22.93 14.37
N ASP A 450 7.39 -23.17 15.36
CA ASP A 450 7.02 -23.92 16.56
C ASP A 450 6.06 -23.15 17.49
N ASP A 451 6.09 -21.81 17.48
CA ASP A 451 5.26 -20.95 18.32
C ASP A 451 3.88 -20.65 17.69
N PRO A 452 2.76 -21.11 18.29
CA PRO A 452 1.42 -20.88 17.76
C PRO A 452 1.06 -19.41 17.53
N THR A 453 1.67 -18.47 18.25
CA THR A 453 1.36 -17.03 18.16
C THR A 453 2.02 -16.35 16.96
N THR A 454 3.09 -16.94 16.41
CA THR A 454 3.85 -16.37 15.29
C THR A 454 3.88 -17.30 14.07
N ARG A 455 3.42 -18.54 14.21
CA ARG A 455 3.41 -19.59 13.18
C ARG A 455 2.85 -19.14 11.84
N GLN A 456 1.68 -18.52 11.80
CA GLN A 456 1.06 -18.09 10.54
C GLN A 456 1.90 -17.03 9.80
N ASP A 457 2.44 -16.06 10.52
CA ASP A 457 3.33 -15.04 9.93
C ASP A 457 4.68 -15.64 9.50
N ALA A 458 5.18 -16.65 10.23
CA ALA A 458 6.40 -17.38 9.87
C ALA A 458 6.21 -18.25 8.62
N LEU A 459 5.08 -18.94 8.48
CA LEU A 459 4.70 -19.69 7.26
C LEU A 459 4.57 -18.76 6.05
N MET A 460 3.94 -17.59 6.24
CA MET A 460 3.85 -16.58 5.20
C MET A 460 5.24 -16.07 4.80
N ALA A 461 6.12 -15.78 5.77
CA ALA A 461 7.49 -15.37 5.49
C ALA A 461 8.28 -16.46 4.75
N ALA A 462 8.17 -17.73 5.17
CA ALA A 462 8.79 -18.87 4.50
C ALA A 462 8.31 -19.00 3.06
N GLY A 463 6.99 -18.93 2.83
CA GLY A 463 6.39 -18.99 1.51
C GLY A 463 6.84 -17.84 0.60
N MET A 464 6.84 -16.59 1.10
CA MET A 464 7.38 -15.44 0.37
C MET A 464 8.86 -15.63 0.00
N LEU A 465 9.65 -16.24 0.88
CA LEU A 465 11.06 -16.53 0.61
C LEU A 465 11.26 -17.75 -0.32
N GLY A 466 10.18 -18.47 -0.68
CA GLY A 466 10.21 -19.61 -1.59
C GLY A 466 10.46 -20.96 -0.90
N HIS A 467 10.29 -21.03 0.41
CA HIS A 467 10.53 -22.25 1.19
C HIS A 467 9.20 -22.94 1.50
N THR A 468 8.82 -23.87 0.63
CA THR A 468 7.58 -24.64 0.75
C THR A 468 7.78 -25.97 1.48
N GLY A 469 9.01 -26.34 1.82
CA GLY A 469 9.33 -27.61 2.49
C GLY A 469 9.20 -27.59 4.02
N VAL A 470 8.55 -26.58 4.60
CA VAL A 470 8.57 -26.32 6.05
C VAL A 470 7.30 -26.77 6.78
N ALA A 471 6.48 -27.60 6.14
CA ALA A 471 5.24 -28.11 6.71
C ALA A 471 5.46 -29.31 7.65
N ALA A 472 4.93 -29.23 8.87
CA ALA A 472 4.92 -30.31 9.87
C ALA A 472 3.50 -30.82 10.19
N THR A 473 2.46 -30.08 9.79
CA THR A 473 1.04 -30.39 10.00
C THR A 473 0.24 -30.34 8.68
N ASP A 474 -0.96 -30.92 8.67
CA ASP A 474 -1.84 -30.88 7.50
C ASP A 474 -2.22 -29.45 7.09
N GLU A 475 -2.45 -28.55 8.06
CA GLU A 475 -2.76 -27.14 7.81
C GLU A 475 -1.56 -26.42 7.14
N GLU A 476 -0.35 -26.68 7.63
CA GLU A 476 0.88 -26.14 7.05
C GLU A 476 1.15 -26.72 5.67
N GLN A 477 0.81 -27.98 5.44
CA GLN A 477 0.93 -28.59 4.12
C GLN A 477 0.01 -27.90 3.11
N VAL A 478 -1.21 -27.55 3.52
CA VAL A 478 -2.14 -26.83 2.65
C VAL A 478 -1.63 -25.42 2.33
N ALA A 479 -1.04 -24.71 3.30
CA ALA A 479 -0.37 -23.43 3.06
C ALA A 479 0.87 -23.56 2.17
N ALA A 480 1.71 -24.56 2.41
CA ALA A 480 2.86 -24.88 1.58
C ALA A 480 2.46 -25.20 0.14
N ASP A 481 1.37 -25.95 -0.06
CA ASP A 481 0.83 -26.29 -1.38
C ASP A 481 0.31 -25.05 -2.11
N TRP A 482 -0.28 -24.10 -1.38
CA TRP A 482 -0.68 -22.81 -1.95
C TRP A 482 0.54 -22.07 -2.53
N TRP A 483 1.61 -21.97 -1.74
CA TRP A 483 2.87 -21.37 -2.18
C TRP A 483 3.57 -22.17 -3.28
N ALA A 484 3.50 -23.50 -3.25
CA ALA A 484 4.11 -24.35 -4.28
C ALA A 484 3.43 -24.17 -5.65
N ARG A 485 2.11 -23.98 -5.67
CA ARG A 485 1.36 -23.69 -6.90
C ARG A 485 1.63 -22.28 -7.43
N GLY A 486 1.74 -21.29 -6.54
CA GLY A 486 1.96 -19.89 -6.92
C GLY A 486 3.43 -19.56 -7.22
N GLY A 487 4.37 -20.21 -6.54
CA GLY A 487 5.76 -19.79 -6.37
C GLY A 487 5.97 -18.85 -5.16
N GLY A 488 7.22 -18.49 -4.86
CA GLY A 488 7.55 -17.53 -3.80
C GLY A 488 7.16 -16.08 -4.11
N ARG A 489 7.77 -15.11 -3.42
CA ARG A 489 7.53 -13.68 -3.63
C ARG A 489 7.76 -13.29 -5.09
N ARG A 490 6.80 -12.57 -5.67
CA ARG A 490 6.99 -11.93 -6.97
C ARG A 490 7.80 -10.65 -6.77
N THR A 491 9.03 -10.64 -7.28
CA THR A 491 9.89 -9.45 -7.31
C THR A 491 10.05 -8.96 -8.73
N THR A 492 10.00 -7.65 -8.91
CA THR A 492 10.44 -7.01 -10.14
C THR A 492 11.90 -7.38 -10.48
N PRO A 493 12.20 -7.88 -11.69
CA PRO A 493 13.56 -8.13 -12.16
C PRO A 493 14.43 -6.87 -12.03
N GLY A 494 15.60 -6.98 -11.41
CA GLY A 494 16.52 -5.86 -11.21
C GLY A 494 16.38 -5.12 -9.88
N THR A 495 15.42 -5.51 -9.02
CA THR A 495 15.51 -5.18 -7.59
C THR A 495 16.68 -5.97 -7.02
N PRO A 496 17.74 -5.36 -6.47
CA PRO A 496 18.82 -6.12 -5.87
C PRO A 496 18.23 -6.95 -4.72
N VAL A 497 18.20 -8.27 -4.91
CA VAL A 497 18.06 -9.20 -3.80
C VAL A 497 19.38 -9.04 -3.05
N GLY A 498 19.37 -8.35 -1.90
CA GLY A 498 20.54 -8.22 -1.06
C GLY A 498 21.11 -9.61 -0.78
N GLY A 499 22.28 -9.88 -1.35
CA GLY A 499 23.04 -11.11 -1.12
C GLY A 499 23.78 -11.07 0.21
#